data_AF-A0A2S9YQV8-F1
#
_entry.id   AF-A0A2S9YQV8-F1
#
_cell.length_a   1.000
_cell.length_b   1.000
_cell.length_c   1.000
_cell.angle_alpha   90.00
_cell.angle_beta   90.00
_cell.angle_gamma   90.00
#
_symmetry.space_group_name_H-M   'P 1'
#
loop_
_entity.id
_entity.type
_entity.pdbx_description
1 polymer ?
#
loop_
_entity_poly.entity_id
_entity_poly.type
_entity_poly.pdbx_seq_one_letter_code
_entity_poly.pdbx_strand_id
1 'polypeptide(L)'
;MAIVMGPASPEPSAIAVHWQVQSDRPDQQPDDALRVSVRERVAARDARPVAAVSDRALERARIAVSHELPVETRARHRALRSELDDADAAYREGRFEAARAALVRVDEQLHQTPELPGAAASAREAELLAAKIAWASGEPELAELALAAALRLDPEAQLSVREAAPELVARYHAIQASLLAARELTWIVPELSDRSGSSFRVEIDGVPGLRAVPPGPHLVVVRRDGHEPFAAWRSLDQAWVLPDSPERIASAPALTAATIAAVCEALALDVLLLAERRDHQIGLQAHQCGVGFGPRWTGRREALADGITVALDGPFVEPTPSLAELWPSPLVEVAAGPELDPDPVGSGGAEPARPWYRRGWIWGTSTGVAAAIAGGVVAGVLLNGREPRPSSLEIDANEFIGGG
;
A
#
# COMPACT_ATOMS: atom_id res chain seq x y z
N MET A 1 -27.18 10.45 30.89
CA MET A 1 -27.01 9.18 30.16
C MET A 1 -25.58 9.12 29.68
N ALA A 2 -24.74 8.29 30.29
CA ALA A 2 -23.31 8.22 29.95
C ALA A 2 -23.11 7.23 28.80
N ILE A 3 -22.57 7.70 27.68
CA ILE A 3 -22.13 6.81 26.61
C ILE A 3 -20.79 6.23 27.06
N VAL A 4 -20.79 4.97 27.49
CA VAL A 4 -19.56 4.22 27.71
C VAL A 4 -19.01 3.88 26.33
N MET A 5 -18.03 4.65 25.86
CA MET A 5 -17.19 4.20 24.77
C MET A 5 -16.43 2.96 25.25
N GLY A 6 -16.71 1.82 24.64
CA GLY A 6 -15.88 0.62 24.82
C GLY A 6 -14.46 0.88 24.32
N PRO A 7 -13.49 -0.01 24.65
CA PRO A 7 -12.17 0.05 24.04
C PRO A 7 -12.33 0.05 22.51
N ALA A 8 -11.49 0.83 21.82
CA ALA A 8 -11.42 0.78 20.37
C ALA A 8 -11.24 -0.67 19.91
N SER A 9 -11.95 -1.08 18.87
CA SER A 9 -11.77 -2.40 18.26
C SER A 9 -10.28 -2.60 17.99
N PRO A 10 -9.67 -3.74 18.39
CA PRO A 10 -8.27 -3.99 18.08
C PRO A 10 -8.09 -3.91 16.57
N GLU A 11 -7.16 -3.07 16.11
CA GLU A 11 -6.85 -2.97 14.70
C GLU A 11 -6.48 -4.36 14.17
N PRO A 12 -7.05 -4.79 13.02
CA PRO A 12 -6.91 -6.16 12.59
C PRO A 12 -5.51 -6.39 12.02
N SER A 13 -4.58 -6.80 12.88
CA SER A 13 -3.36 -7.55 12.57
C SER A 13 -3.63 -8.55 11.43
N ALA A 14 -3.29 -8.21 10.18
CA ALA A 14 -3.85 -8.89 9.03
C ALA A 14 -3.09 -10.19 8.69
N ILE A 15 -3.77 -11.34 8.78
CA ILE A 15 -3.28 -12.59 8.20
C ILE A 15 -3.79 -12.72 6.76
N ALA A 16 -2.88 -12.88 5.82
CA ALA A 16 -3.21 -13.14 4.42
C ALA A 16 -2.66 -14.50 3.97
N VAL A 17 -3.35 -15.15 3.03
CA VAL A 17 -2.93 -16.40 2.39
C VAL A 17 -2.50 -16.07 0.96
N HIS A 18 -1.35 -16.58 0.55
CA HIS A 18 -0.90 -16.53 -0.84
C HIS A 18 -0.72 -17.95 -1.38
N TRP A 19 -1.48 -18.27 -2.43
CA TRP A 19 -1.38 -19.53 -3.14
C TRP A 19 -0.34 -19.45 -4.25
N GLN A 20 0.75 -20.22 -4.11
CA GLN A 20 1.73 -20.39 -5.16
C GLN A 20 1.12 -21.28 -6.25
N VAL A 21 1.22 -20.82 -7.50
CA VAL A 21 0.78 -21.55 -8.70
C VAL A 21 1.95 -21.57 -9.67
N GLN A 22 2.38 -22.75 -10.07
CA GLN A 22 3.46 -22.90 -11.05
C GLN A 22 2.89 -22.73 -12.47
N SER A 23 3.50 -21.84 -13.25
CA SER A 23 3.03 -21.51 -14.60
C SER A 23 3.07 -22.69 -15.58
N ASP A 24 3.93 -23.69 -15.33
CA ASP A 24 4.02 -24.94 -16.09
C ASP A 24 2.99 -26.01 -15.64
N ARG A 25 2.24 -25.78 -14.55
CA ARG A 25 1.32 -26.77 -13.94
C ARG A 25 -0.02 -26.14 -13.51
N PRO A 26 -0.82 -25.62 -14.46
CA PRO A 26 -2.10 -24.97 -14.15
C PRO A 26 -3.14 -25.92 -13.54
N ASP A 27 -3.00 -27.23 -13.74
CA ASP A 27 -3.81 -28.30 -13.14
C ASP A 27 -3.59 -28.45 -11.62
N GLN A 28 -2.45 -27.99 -11.11
CA GLN A 28 -2.13 -28.00 -9.68
C GLN A 28 -2.72 -26.81 -8.91
N GLN A 29 -3.51 -25.94 -9.54
CA GLN A 29 -4.21 -24.86 -8.85
C GLN A 29 -5.12 -25.39 -7.70
N PRO A 30 -5.23 -24.65 -6.58
CA PRO A 30 -6.12 -25.00 -5.49
C PRO A 30 -7.59 -24.74 -5.87
N ASP A 31 -8.43 -25.77 -5.71
CA ASP A 31 -9.88 -25.63 -5.87
C ASP A 31 -10.50 -24.67 -4.84
N ASP A 32 -11.65 -24.07 -5.17
CA ASP A 32 -12.32 -23.10 -4.29
C ASP A 32 -12.65 -23.68 -2.91
N ALA A 33 -13.01 -24.95 -2.83
CA ALA A 33 -13.29 -25.61 -1.57
C ALA A 33 -12.03 -25.74 -0.68
N LEU A 34 -10.84 -25.88 -1.28
CA LEU A 34 -9.55 -25.89 -0.58
C LEU A 34 -9.18 -24.48 -0.13
N ARG A 35 -9.34 -23.48 -1.01
CA ARG A 35 -9.14 -22.05 -0.67
C ARG A 35 -9.99 -21.63 0.53
N VAL A 36 -11.28 -21.96 0.49
CA VAL A 36 -12.23 -21.72 1.59
C VAL A 36 -11.80 -22.46 2.86
N SER A 37 -11.50 -23.76 2.79
CA SER A 37 -11.12 -24.53 3.99
C SER A 37 -9.83 -24.03 4.66
N VAL A 38 -8.85 -23.54 3.90
CA VAL A 38 -7.67 -22.88 4.48
C VAL A 38 -8.07 -21.58 5.20
N ARG A 39 -8.83 -20.70 4.53
CA ARG A 39 -9.27 -19.42 5.13
C ARG A 39 -10.08 -19.63 6.42
N GLU A 40 -11.03 -20.56 6.40
CA GLU A 40 -11.87 -20.88 7.57
C GLU A 40 -11.03 -21.39 8.75
N ARG A 41 -10.07 -22.28 8.50
CA ARG A 41 -9.21 -22.86 9.54
C ARG A 41 -8.20 -21.85 10.10
N VAL A 42 -7.63 -20.98 9.26
CA VAL A 42 -6.77 -19.87 9.70
C VAL A 42 -7.59 -18.90 10.56
N ALA A 43 -8.77 -18.49 10.10
CA ALA A 43 -9.66 -17.59 10.82
C ALA A 43 -10.10 -18.19 12.18
N ALA A 44 -10.44 -19.48 12.21
CA ALA A 44 -10.79 -20.18 13.45
C ALA A 44 -9.59 -20.31 14.40
N ARG A 45 -8.38 -20.59 13.90
CA ARG A 45 -7.16 -20.68 14.72
C ARG A 45 -6.82 -19.34 15.36
N ASP A 46 -6.99 -18.23 14.64
CA ASP A 46 -6.65 -16.88 15.12
C ASP A 46 -7.85 -16.15 15.78
N ALA A 47 -8.98 -16.83 15.99
CA ALA A 47 -10.21 -16.30 16.58
C ALA A 47 -10.81 -15.08 15.84
N ARG A 48 -10.78 -15.08 14.51
CA ARG A 48 -11.22 -13.98 13.64
C ARG A 48 -12.34 -14.37 12.66
N PRO A 49 -13.09 -13.39 12.12
CA PRO A 49 -14.02 -13.65 11.02
C PRO A 49 -13.27 -14.05 9.73
N VAL A 50 -13.83 -15.01 8.99
CA VAL A 50 -13.26 -15.51 7.70
C VAL A 50 -13.10 -14.38 6.66
N ALA A 51 -13.90 -13.32 6.76
CA ALA A 51 -13.79 -12.13 5.93
C ALA A 51 -12.49 -11.33 6.12
N ALA A 52 -11.84 -11.44 7.30
CA ALA A 52 -10.55 -10.79 7.56
C ALA A 52 -9.36 -11.53 6.92
N VAL A 53 -9.50 -12.83 6.61
CA VAL A 53 -8.45 -13.65 5.98
C VAL A 53 -8.59 -13.57 4.46
N SER A 54 -7.59 -12.99 3.81
CA SER A 54 -7.57 -12.71 2.36
C SER A 54 -6.70 -13.72 1.59
N ASP A 55 -7.26 -14.44 0.61
CA ASP A 55 -6.51 -15.35 -0.28
C ASP A 55 -5.95 -14.68 -1.56
N ARG A 56 -6.12 -13.36 -1.68
CA ARG A 56 -5.62 -12.52 -2.77
C ARG A 56 -4.54 -11.54 -2.31
N ALA A 57 -3.68 -11.99 -1.39
CA ALA A 57 -2.65 -11.16 -0.75
C ALA A 57 -1.79 -10.38 -1.77
N LEU A 58 -1.22 -11.09 -2.75
CA LEU A 58 -0.35 -10.49 -3.76
C LEU A 58 -1.07 -9.43 -4.59
N GLU A 59 -2.26 -9.74 -5.13
CA GLU A 59 -3.01 -8.80 -5.96
C GLU A 59 -3.48 -7.58 -5.17
N ARG A 60 -3.91 -7.78 -3.92
CA ARG A 60 -4.22 -6.66 -3.02
C ARG A 60 -2.99 -5.81 -2.73
N ALA A 61 -1.81 -6.41 -2.56
CA ALA A 61 -0.56 -5.67 -2.35
C ALA A 61 -0.14 -4.88 -3.59
N ARG A 62 -0.32 -5.45 -4.80
CA ARG A 62 -0.07 -4.74 -6.07
C ARG A 62 -0.96 -3.51 -6.24
N ILE A 63 -2.25 -3.64 -5.91
CA ILE A 63 -3.18 -2.50 -5.86
C ILE A 63 -2.82 -1.54 -4.73
N ALA A 64 -2.48 -2.05 -3.54
CA ALA A 64 -2.12 -1.20 -2.40
C ALA A 64 -0.90 -0.33 -2.72
N VAL A 65 0.19 -0.89 -3.24
CA VAL A 65 1.39 -0.14 -3.64
C VAL A 65 1.08 0.97 -4.67
N SER A 66 0.15 0.74 -5.60
CA SER A 66 -0.20 1.77 -6.60
C SER A 66 -1.04 2.92 -6.03
N HIS A 67 -1.62 2.76 -4.83
CA HIS A 67 -2.44 3.75 -4.11
C HIS A 67 -1.85 4.18 -2.76
N GLU A 68 -0.76 3.55 -2.30
CA GLU A 68 -0.13 3.82 -1.02
C GLU A 68 0.54 5.20 -1.03
N LEU A 69 0.38 5.93 0.07
CA LEU A 69 1.05 7.20 0.30
C LEU A 69 2.15 6.97 1.34
N PRO A 70 3.43 6.95 0.92
CA PRO A 70 4.56 6.85 1.82
C PRO A 70 4.44 7.83 2.99
N VAL A 71 4.97 7.45 4.15
CA VAL A 71 4.93 8.31 5.37
C VAL A 71 5.50 9.70 5.07
N GLU A 72 6.55 9.76 4.26
CA GLU A 72 7.20 10.98 3.78
C GLU A 72 6.27 11.83 2.92
N THR A 73 5.58 11.23 1.94
CA THR A 73 4.55 11.88 1.10
C THR A 73 3.41 12.45 1.97
N ARG A 74 2.95 11.70 2.99
CA ARG A 74 1.95 12.18 3.96
C ARG A 74 2.46 13.35 4.82
N ALA A 75 3.75 13.36 5.18
CA ALA A 75 4.35 14.49 5.89
C ALA A 75 4.46 15.73 4.99
N ARG A 76 4.87 15.57 3.72
CA ARG A 76 4.91 16.65 2.73
C ARG A 76 3.52 17.25 2.47
N HIS A 77 2.47 16.43 2.36
CA HIS A 77 1.08 16.92 2.23
C HIS A 77 0.67 17.83 3.40
N ARG A 78 1.03 17.48 4.64
CA ARG A 78 0.75 18.33 5.82
C ARG A 78 1.53 19.63 5.79
N ALA A 79 2.80 19.60 5.35
CA ALA A 79 3.63 20.79 5.22
C ALA A 79 3.05 21.75 4.15
N LEU A 80 2.66 21.22 3.00
CA LEU A 80 2.00 21.97 1.92
C LEU A 80 0.73 22.68 2.40
N ARG A 81 -0.14 21.98 3.16
CA ARG A 81 -1.34 22.60 3.73
C ARG A 81 -1.01 23.72 4.71
N SER A 82 -0.01 23.51 5.58
CA SER A 82 0.44 24.54 6.53
C SER A 82 0.94 25.80 5.83
N GLU A 83 1.73 25.65 4.76
CA GLU A 83 2.26 26.78 3.97
C GLU A 83 1.15 27.53 3.21
N LEU A 84 0.11 26.83 2.73
CA LEU A 84 -1.10 27.45 2.18
C LEU A 84 -1.90 28.24 3.24
N ASP A 85 -2.10 27.65 4.42
CA ASP A 85 -2.81 28.30 5.52
C ASP A 85 -2.05 29.54 6.04
N ASP A 86 -0.71 29.48 6.08
CA ASP A 86 0.18 30.61 6.40
C ASP A 86 0.14 31.71 5.32
N ALA A 87 0.05 31.34 4.04
CA ALA A 87 -0.11 32.28 2.93
C ALA A 87 -1.45 33.04 3.01
N ASP A 88 -2.55 32.33 3.26
CA ASP A 88 -3.88 32.96 3.39
C ASP A 88 -3.99 33.80 4.68
N ALA A 89 -3.37 33.37 5.78
CA ALA A 89 -3.25 34.19 6.98
C ALA A 89 -2.47 35.49 6.72
N ALA A 90 -1.32 35.42 6.04
CA ALA A 90 -0.54 36.59 5.66
C ALA A 90 -1.32 37.53 4.73
N TYR A 91 -2.09 37.00 3.77
CA TYR A 91 -2.99 37.78 2.92
C TYR A 91 -4.09 38.49 3.73
N ARG A 92 -4.77 37.78 4.63
CA ARG A 92 -5.81 38.34 5.52
C ARG A 92 -5.28 39.44 6.44
N GLU A 93 -4.01 39.39 6.81
CA GLU A 93 -3.31 40.42 7.60
C GLU A 93 -2.74 41.57 6.74
N GLY A 94 -2.92 41.56 5.42
CA GLY A 94 -2.38 42.57 4.50
C GLY A 94 -0.87 42.46 4.26
N ARG A 95 -0.22 41.38 4.71
CA ARG A 95 1.22 41.12 4.54
C ARG A 95 1.50 40.49 3.17
N PHE A 96 1.17 41.18 2.09
CA PHE A 96 1.19 40.65 0.72
C PHE A 96 2.55 40.04 0.31
N GLU A 97 3.67 40.68 0.65
CA GLU A 97 5.01 40.13 0.36
C GLU A 97 5.27 38.78 1.05
N ALA A 98 4.81 38.63 2.31
CA ALA A 98 4.94 37.37 3.03
C ALA A 98 4.03 36.28 2.45
N ALA A 99 2.82 36.65 2.00
CA ALA A 99 1.90 35.75 1.33
C ALA A 99 2.47 35.27 -0.03
N ARG A 100 3.05 36.17 -0.84
CA ARG A 100 3.75 35.79 -2.09
C ARG A 100 4.93 34.87 -1.81
N ALA A 101 5.76 35.17 -0.82
CA ALA A 101 6.89 34.33 -0.44
C ALA A 101 6.48 32.92 0.04
N ALA A 102 5.31 32.78 0.68
CA ALA A 102 4.74 31.49 1.04
C ALA A 102 4.21 30.74 -0.20
N LEU A 103 3.47 31.42 -1.10
CA LEU A 103 3.00 30.82 -2.34
C LEU A 103 4.13 30.31 -3.25
N VAL A 104 5.29 30.97 -3.29
CA VAL A 104 6.47 30.45 -4.00
C VAL A 104 6.96 29.12 -3.42
N ARG A 105 6.90 28.92 -2.09
CA ARG A 105 7.25 27.62 -1.46
C ARG A 105 6.20 26.55 -1.71
N VAL A 106 4.92 26.93 -1.73
CA VAL A 106 3.80 26.05 -2.10
C VAL A 106 3.96 25.55 -3.53
N ASP A 107 4.26 26.44 -4.48
CA ASP A 107 4.50 26.10 -5.88
C ASP A 107 5.75 25.21 -6.06
N GLU A 108 6.84 25.52 -5.36
CA GLU A 108 8.05 24.68 -5.36
C GLU A 108 7.76 23.26 -4.84
N GLN A 109 6.99 23.12 -3.75
CA GLN A 109 6.59 21.82 -3.20
C GLN A 109 5.66 21.04 -4.15
N LEU A 110 4.73 21.72 -4.83
CA LEU A 110 3.84 21.11 -5.82
C LEU A 110 4.60 20.63 -7.06
N HIS A 111 5.66 21.35 -7.46
CA HIS A 111 6.55 20.93 -8.55
C HIS A 111 7.47 19.77 -8.15
N GLN A 112 7.94 19.74 -6.89
CA GLN A 112 8.79 18.67 -6.36
C GLN A 112 8.02 17.39 -6.00
N THR A 113 6.73 17.51 -5.67
CA THR A 113 5.86 16.38 -5.29
C THR A 113 4.47 16.42 -5.96
N PRO A 114 4.40 16.25 -7.29
CA PRO A 114 3.15 16.17 -8.02
C PRO A 114 2.26 14.99 -7.58
N GLU A 115 2.80 13.95 -6.93
CA GLU A 115 2.07 12.77 -6.47
C GLU A 115 1.21 13.00 -5.21
N LEU A 116 1.25 14.19 -4.59
CA LEU A 116 0.46 14.46 -3.39
C LEU A 116 -1.05 14.39 -3.67
N PRO A 117 -1.85 13.74 -2.81
CA PRO A 117 -3.31 13.79 -2.89
C PRO A 117 -3.79 15.24 -2.87
N GLY A 118 -4.69 15.60 -3.78
CA GLY A 118 -5.20 16.97 -3.86
C GLY A 118 -4.19 18.01 -4.32
N ALA A 119 -3.00 17.63 -4.84
CA ALA A 119 -2.01 18.59 -5.36
C ALA A 119 -2.62 19.59 -6.37
N ALA A 120 -3.49 19.13 -7.27
CA ALA A 120 -4.19 20.02 -8.21
C ALA A 120 -5.17 20.98 -7.51
N ALA A 121 -5.86 20.53 -6.46
CA ALA A 121 -6.74 21.39 -5.67
C ALA A 121 -5.95 22.44 -4.87
N SER A 122 -4.83 22.04 -4.28
CA SER A 122 -3.87 22.93 -3.61
C SER A 122 -3.23 23.93 -4.57
N ALA A 123 -2.86 23.51 -5.79
CA ALA A 123 -2.35 24.39 -6.84
C ALA A 123 -3.41 25.42 -7.27
N ARG A 124 -4.67 24.99 -7.45
CA ARG A 124 -5.79 25.89 -7.75
C ARG A 124 -6.03 26.89 -6.61
N GLU A 125 -5.95 26.46 -5.36
CA GLU A 125 -6.08 27.33 -4.19
C GLU A 125 -4.94 28.36 -4.11
N ALA A 126 -3.70 27.92 -4.38
CA ALA A 126 -2.52 28.78 -4.48
C ALA A 126 -2.70 29.87 -5.56
N GLU A 127 -3.14 29.50 -6.76
CA GLU A 127 -3.38 30.43 -7.88
C GLU A 127 -4.54 31.39 -7.62
N LEU A 128 -5.63 30.93 -6.99
CA LEU A 128 -6.73 31.83 -6.57
C LEU A 128 -6.26 32.83 -5.49
N LEU A 129 -5.40 32.41 -4.57
CA LEU A 129 -4.81 33.30 -3.57
C LEU A 129 -3.80 34.27 -4.22
N ALA A 130 -2.99 33.82 -5.17
CA ALA A 130 -2.10 34.69 -5.97
C ALA A 130 -2.91 35.77 -6.71
N ALA A 131 -4.02 35.40 -7.35
CA ALA A 131 -4.91 36.35 -8.02
C ALA A 131 -5.50 37.39 -7.05
N LYS A 132 -5.92 36.96 -5.85
CA LYS A 132 -6.44 37.84 -4.79
C LYS A 132 -5.37 38.81 -4.25
N ILE A 133 -4.12 38.35 -4.11
CA ILE A 133 -2.99 39.19 -3.70
C ILE A 133 -2.66 40.21 -4.80
N ALA A 134 -2.49 39.77 -6.05
CA ALA A 134 -2.19 40.65 -7.18
C ALA A 134 -3.28 41.72 -7.36
N TRP A 135 -4.56 41.35 -7.25
CA TRP A 135 -5.69 42.28 -7.27
C TRP A 135 -5.58 43.34 -6.17
N ALA A 136 -5.31 42.92 -4.92
CA ALA A 136 -5.16 43.82 -3.78
C ALA A 136 -3.91 44.71 -3.86
N SER A 137 -2.85 44.27 -4.56
CA SER A 137 -1.65 45.07 -4.87
C SER A 137 -1.83 46.05 -6.03
N GLY A 138 -2.96 46.01 -6.76
CA GLY A 138 -3.19 46.85 -7.94
C GLY A 138 -2.52 46.33 -9.22
N GLU A 139 -2.30 45.02 -9.31
CA GLU A 139 -1.65 44.32 -10.44
C GLU A 139 -2.70 43.49 -11.23
N PRO A 140 -3.61 44.12 -11.99
CA PRO A 140 -4.73 43.42 -12.64
C PRO A 140 -4.29 42.38 -13.67
N GLU A 141 -3.16 42.60 -14.34
CA GLU A 141 -2.60 41.68 -15.35
C GLU A 141 -2.08 40.39 -14.71
N LEU A 142 -1.37 40.49 -13.57
CA LEU A 142 -0.93 39.33 -12.81
C LEU A 142 -2.11 38.59 -12.17
N ALA A 143 -3.15 39.32 -11.75
CA ALA A 143 -4.39 38.71 -11.28
C ALA A 143 -5.08 37.89 -12.38
N GLU A 144 -5.21 38.42 -13.60
CA GLU A 144 -5.79 37.69 -14.74
C GLU A 144 -4.98 36.43 -15.10
N LEU A 145 -3.63 36.49 -15.07
CA LEU A 145 -2.77 35.34 -15.33
C LEU A 145 -2.98 34.22 -14.29
N ALA A 146 -3.06 34.56 -13.01
CA ALA A 146 -3.30 33.60 -11.93
C ALA A 146 -4.72 33.01 -11.97
N LEU A 147 -5.75 33.82 -12.29
CA LEU A 147 -7.11 33.28 -12.53
C LEU A 147 -7.14 32.30 -13.72
N ALA A 148 -6.41 32.59 -14.79
CA ALA A 148 -6.31 31.70 -15.95
C ALA A 148 -5.52 30.42 -15.65
N ALA A 149 -4.55 30.45 -14.73
CA ALA A 149 -3.87 29.26 -14.23
C ALA A 149 -4.79 28.39 -13.36
N ALA A 150 -5.52 29.01 -12.41
CA ALA A 150 -6.51 28.32 -11.58
C ALA A 150 -7.62 27.63 -12.42
N LEU A 151 -8.13 28.33 -13.45
CA LEU A 151 -9.13 27.79 -14.39
C LEU A 151 -8.59 26.73 -15.35
N ARG A 152 -7.27 26.57 -15.50
CA ARG A 152 -6.69 25.48 -16.28
C ARG A 152 -6.84 24.14 -15.56
N LEU A 153 -6.64 24.15 -14.24
CA LEU A 153 -6.72 22.99 -13.36
C LEU A 153 -8.18 22.53 -13.17
N ASP A 154 -9.08 23.48 -12.93
CA ASP A 154 -10.52 23.23 -12.86
C ASP A 154 -11.29 24.31 -13.66
N PRO A 155 -11.64 24.01 -14.94
CA PRO A 155 -12.38 24.94 -15.80
C PRO A 155 -13.85 25.13 -15.39
N GLU A 156 -14.42 24.23 -14.60
CA GLU A 156 -15.86 24.21 -14.25
C GLU A 156 -16.12 24.76 -12.84
N ALA A 157 -15.07 24.87 -12.00
CA ALA A 157 -15.05 25.58 -10.73
C ALA A 157 -15.78 26.93 -10.75
N GLN A 158 -16.42 27.26 -9.63
CA GLN A 158 -17.05 28.56 -9.42
C GLN A 158 -16.28 29.35 -8.36
N LEU A 159 -16.32 30.69 -8.48
CA LEU A 159 -15.78 31.63 -7.50
C LEU A 159 -16.91 32.58 -7.09
N SER A 160 -17.15 32.73 -5.78
CA SER A 160 -18.26 33.54 -5.28
C SER A 160 -17.81 34.90 -4.74
N VAL A 161 -18.74 35.85 -4.72
CA VAL A 161 -18.57 37.18 -4.07
C VAL A 161 -18.40 37.11 -2.55
N ARG A 162 -18.45 35.92 -1.94
CA ARG A 162 -18.10 35.70 -0.53
C ARG A 162 -16.60 35.42 -0.33
N GLU A 163 -15.91 34.99 -1.39
CA GLU A 163 -14.51 34.55 -1.34
C GLU A 163 -13.54 35.57 -1.96
N ALA A 164 -14.04 36.41 -2.86
CA ALA A 164 -13.30 37.40 -3.63
C ALA A 164 -14.13 38.68 -3.92
N ALA A 165 -13.43 39.76 -4.31
CA ALA A 165 -14.08 41.03 -4.70
C ALA A 165 -14.98 40.85 -5.94
N PRO A 166 -16.15 41.52 -6.02
CA PRO A 166 -17.10 41.35 -7.13
C PRO A 166 -16.49 41.56 -8.52
N GLU A 167 -15.53 42.49 -8.66
CA GLU A 167 -14.83 42.79 -9.91
C GLU A 167 -13.89 41.64 -10.32
N LEU A 168 -13.24 40.98 -9.34
CA LEU A 168 -12.39 39.82 -9.57
C LEU A 168 -13.23 38.59 -9.93
N VAL A 169 -14.40 38.41 -9.30
CA VAL A 169 -15.39 37.38 -9.65
C VAL A 169 -15.92 37.57 -11.07
N ALA A 170 -16.24 38.81 -11.46
CA ALA A 170 -16.68 39.13 -12.83
C ALA A 170 -15.58 38.80 -13.86
N ARG A 171 -14.31 39.09 -13.55
CA ARG A 171 -13.15 38.71 -14.38
C ARG A 171 -12.98 37.20 -14.48
N TYR A 172 -13.08 36.48 -13.35
CA TYR A 172 -13.00 35.01 -13.32
C TYR A 172 -14.04 34.37 -14.24
N HIS A 173 -15.32 34.76 -14.14
CA HIS A 173 -16.37 34.24 -15.01
C HIS A 173 -16.19 34.63 -16.49
N ALA A 174 -15.63 35.81 -16.80
CA ALA A 174 -15.31 36.18 -18.17
C ALA A 174 -14.20 35.29 -18.78
N ILE A 175 -13.14 35.01 -18.01
CA ILE A 175 -12.06 34.09 -18.41
C ILE A 175 -12.63 32.66 -18.57
N GLN A 176 -13.42 32.19 -17.60
CA GLN A 176 -14.07 30.88 -17.63
C GLN A 176 -14.96 30.71 -18.86
N ALA A 177 -15.84 31.68 -19.16
CA ALA A 177 -16.73 31.63 -20.31
C ALA A 177 -15.94 31.56 -21.64
N SER A 178 -14.83 32.31 -21.75
CA SER A 178 -13.92 32.25 -22.89
C SER A 178 -13.25 30.88 -23.03
N LEU A 179 -12.73 30.33 -21.92
CA LEU A 179 -12.04 29.04 -21.86
C LEU A 179 -12.95 27.87 -22.24
N LEU A 180 -14.19 27.88 -21.73
CA LEU A 180 -15.21 26.87 -22.02
C LEU A 180 -15.76 27.00 -23.45
N ALA A 181 -15.91 28.23 -23.98
CA ALA A 181 -16.31 28.43 -25.38
C ALA A 181 -15.26 27.92 -26.38
N ALA A 182 -13.98 27.87 -25.99
CA ALA A 182 -12.90 27.31 -26.80
C ALA A 182 -12.80 25.77 -26.74
N ARG A 183 -13.61 25.09 -25.90
CA ARG A 183 -13.49 23.65 -25.59
C ARG A 183 -13.42 22.73 -26.81
N GLU A 184 -14.27 22.96 -27.81
CA GLU A 184 -14.30 22.11 -29.02
C GLU A 184 -13.15 22.38 -30.01
N LEU A 185 -12.41 23.49 -29.83
CA LEU A 185 -11.41 23.98 -30.78
C LEU A 185 -9.97 23.86 -30.29
N THR A 186 -9.74 24.01 -28.98
CA THR A 186 -8.38 24.13 -28.42
C THR A 186 -8.05 23.13 -27.32
N TRP A 187 -9.04 22.42 -26.76
CA TRP A 187 -8.77 21.43 -25.73
C TRP A 187 -8.29 20.12 -26.35
N ILE A 188 -7.37 19.47 -25.65
CA ILE A 188 -6.65 18.30 -26.14
C ILE A 188 -7.07 17.11 -25.28
N VAL A 189 -7.41 15.99 -25.91
CA VAL A 189 -7.55 14.69 -25.23
C VAL A 189 -6.17 14.05 -25.21
N PRO A 190 -5.53 13.84 -24.05
CA PRO A 190 -4.16 13.32 -24.00
C PRO A 190 -4.10 11.88 -24.51
N GLU A 191 -3.23 11.62 -25.49
CA GLU A 191 -2.92 10.28 -25.95
C GLU A 191 -1.80 9.69 -25.09
N LEU A 192 -2.10 8.60 -24.37
CA LEU A 192 -1.12 7.86 -23.58
C LEU A 192 -0.72 6.57 -24.28
N SER A 193 0.58 6.35 -24.38
CA SER A 193 1.15 5.11 -24.90
C SER A 193 1.91 4.38 -23.81
N ASP A 194 1.53 3.11 -23.61
CA ASP A 194 2.22 2.18 -22.72
C ASP A 194 2.94 1.12 -23.56
N ARG A 195 4.26 0.99 -23.36
CA ARG A 195 5.09 -0.02 -24.02
C ARG A 195 4.84 -1.43 -23.49
N SER A 196 4.36 -1.58 -22.25
CA SER A 196 4.11 -2.88 -21.63
C SER A 196 2.70 -3.41 -21.87
N GLY A 197 1.80 -2.61 -22.46
CA GLY A 197 0.40 -2.98 -22.68
C GLY A 197 -0.39 -3.22 -21.38
N SER A 198 0.10 -2.69 -20.26
CA SER A 198 -0.51 -2.88 -18.94
C SER A 198 -1.78 -2.05 -18.78
N SER A 199 -2.70 -2.50 -17.92
CA SER A 199 -3.77 -1.65 -17.44
C SER A 199 -3.22 -0.60 -16.47
N PHE A 200 -3.48 0.67 -16.76
CA PHE A 200 -3.10 1.80 -15.91
C PHE A 200 -4.33 2.66 -15.58
N ARG A 201 -4.31 3.31 -14.42
CA ARG A 201 -5.27 4.34 -14.03
C ARG A 201 -4.60 5.70 -14.16
N VAL A 202 -5.29 6.62 -14.79
CA VAL A 202 -4.84 8.00 -15.01
C VAL A 202 -5.70 8.93 -14.17
N GLU A 203 -5.09 9.95 -13.62
CA GLU A 203 -5.74 11.10 -13.00
C GLU A 203 -5.05 12.35 -13.56
N ILE A 204 -5.83 13.30 -14.06
CA ILE A 204 -5.32 14.57 -14.58
C ILE A 204 -6.02 15.69 -13.81
N ASP A 205 -5.25 16.57 -13.19
CA ASP A 205 -5.69 17.65 -12.28
C ASP A 205 -6.64 17.18 -11.15
N GLY A 206 -6.42 15.99 -10.60
CA GLY A 206 -7.29 15.40 -9.56
C GLY A 206 -8.54 14.69 -10.09
N VAL A 207 -8.79 14.72 -11.40
CA VAL A 207 -9.95 14.07 -12.03
C VAL A 207 -9.55 12.71 -12.63
N PRO A 208 -10.19 11.59 -12.22
CA PRO A 208 -9.90 10.27 -12.79
C PRO A 208 -10.28 10.15 -14.27
N GLY A 209 -9.44 9.45 -15.03
CA GLY A 209 -9.66 9.10 -16.44
C GLY A 209 -9.03 10.06 -17.45
N LEU A 210 -9.05 9.65 -18.72
CA LEU A 210 -8.67 10.51 -19.84
C LEU A 210 -9.84 11.41 -20.21
N ARG A 211 -9.60 12.72 -20.25
CA ARG A 211 -10.58 13.76 -20.59
C ARG A 211 -9.92 14.83 -21.45
N ALA A 212 -10.72 15.56 -22.22
CA ALA A 212 -10.24 16.77 -22.87
C ALA A 212 -9.85 17.81 -21.81
N VAL A 213 -8.70 18.45 -21.96
CA VAL A 213 -8.19 19.51 -21.08
C VAL A 213 -7.79 20.74 -21.89
N PRO A 214 -7.87 21.96 -21.31
CA PRO A 214 -7.37 23.17 -21.95
C PRO A 214 -5.87 23.10 -22.27
N PRO A 215 -5.33 23.98 -23.13
CA PRO A 215 -3.90 24.00 -23.42
C PRO A 215 -3.09 24.59 -22.25
N GLY A 216 -1.94 23.95 -21.96
CA GLY A 216 -0.96 24.39 -20.96
C GLY A 216 -0.45 23.22 -20.10
N PRO A 217 0.26 23.51 -18.99
CA PRO A 217 0.71 22.50 -18.06
C PRO A 217 -0.44 21.98 -17.20
N HIS A 218 -0.51 20.66 -17.08
CA HIS A 218 -1.44 19.91 -16.24
C HIS A 218 -0.69 19.04 -15.25
N LEU A 219 -1.31 18.77 -14.10
CA LEU A 219 -0.84 17.74 -13.21
C LEU A 219 -1.33 16.39 -13.73
N VAL A 220 -0.44 15.43 -13.96
CA VAL A 220 -0.84 14.06 -14.33
C VAL A 220 -0.23 13.04 -13.40
N VAL A 221 -1.08 12.16 -12.87
CA VAL A 221 -0.71 11.01 -12.04
C VAL A 221 -1.14 9.72 -12.75
N VAL A 222 -0.22 8.77 -12.88
CA VAL A 222 -0.45 7.47 -13.50
C VAL A 222 -0.07 6.37 -12.53
N ARG A 223 -1.03 5.48 -12.28
CA ARG A 223 -0.93 4.36 -11.34
C ARG A 223 -1.04 3.05 -12.12
N ARG A 224 -0.04 2.18 -12.01
CA ARG A 224 -0.02 0.84 -12.60
C ARG A 224 0.11 -0.18 -11.47
N ASP A 225 -0.70 -1.24 -11.47
CA ASP A 225 -0.77 -2.19 -10.36
C ASP A 225 0.57 -2.93 -10.17
N GLY A 226 1.15 -2.83 -8.97
CA GLY A 226 2.48 -3.35 -8.63
C GLY A 226 3.65 -2.39 -8.81
N HIS A 227 3.42 -1.19 -9.36
CA HIS A 227 4.43 -0.15 -9.55
C HIS A 227 4.18 1.06 -8.65
N GLU A 228 5.22 1.84 -8.41
CA GLU A 228 5.07 3.16 -7.80
C GLU A 228 4.28 4.11 -8.72
N PRO A 229 3.46 5.01 -8.16
CA PRO A 229 2.76 6.03 -8.94
C PRO A 229 3.78 6.97 -9.60
N PHE A 230 3.62 7.21 -10.90
CA PHE A 230 4.33 8.28 -11.59
C PHE A 230 3.48 9.54 -11.58
N ALA A 231 4.05 10.68 -11.21
CA ALA A 231 3.38 11.97 -11.30
C ALA A 231 4.30 13.04 -11.89
N ALA A 232 3.75 13.97 -12.69
CA ALA A 232 4.48 15.09 -13.25
C ALA A 232 3.56 16.25 -13.67
N TRP A 233 4.12 17.47 -13.63
CA TRP A 233 3.59 18.61 -14.38
C TRP A 233 4.02 18.52 -15.84
N ARG A 234 3.06 18.52 -16.78
CA ARG A 234 3.31 18.39 -18.22
C ARG A 234 2.33 19.18 -19.07
N SER A 235 2.84 19.81 -20.13
CA SER A 235 1.99 20.16 -21.28
C SER A 235 1.56 18.88 -22.00
N LEU A 236 0.29 18.81 -22.37
CA LEU A 236 -0.33 17.62 -22.99
C LEU A 236 -0.63 17.84 -24.48
N ASP A 237 0.19 18.67 -25.14
CA ASP A 237 0.15 18.98 -26.57
C ASP A 237 0.78 17.90 -27.46
N GLN A 238 1.37 16.86 -26.86
CA GLN A 238 2.11 15.80 -27.55
C GLN A 238 1.78 14.43 -26.95
N ALA A 239 1.84 13.38 -27.77
CA ALA A 239 1.63 11.99 -27.34
C ALA A 239 2.61 11.61 -26.22
N TRP A 240 2.08 11.20 -25.07
CA TRP A 240 2.90 10.94 -23.89
C TRP A 240 3.27 9.45 -23.81
N VAL A 241 4.59 9.19 -23.81
CA VAL A 241 5.17 7.89 -23.50
C VAL A 241 5.35 7.80 -21.99
N LEU A 242 4.66 6.86 -21.36
CA LEU A 242 4.82 6.59 -19.93
C LEU A 242 6.25 6.11 -19.65
N PRO A 243 6.93 6.61 -18.60
CA PRO A 243 8.22 6.08 -18.20
C PRO A 243 8.07 4.65 -17.67
N ASP A 244 9.10 3.83 -17.87
CA ASP A 244 9.20 2.50 -17.30
C ASP A 244 9.46 2.63 -15.78
N SER A 245 8.39 2.78 -14.98
CA SER A 245 8.47 2.83 -13.51
C SER A 245 8.86 1.46 -12.94
N PRO A 246 9.69 1.41 -11.88
CA PRO A 246 10.11 0.15 -11.28
C PRO A 246 8.89 -0.61 -10.71
N GLU A 247 8.81 -1.90 -11.01
CA GLU A 247 7.81 -2.81 -10.44
C GLU A 247 8.27 -3.20 -9.03
N ARG A 248 7.56 -2.74 -7.98
CA ARG A 248 7.84 -3.11 -6.58
C ARG A 248 7.32 -4.51 -6.27
N ILE A 249 6.17 -4.88 -6.82
CA ILE A 249 5.52 -6.18 -6.61
C ILE A 249 5.07 -6.73 -7.96
N ALA A 250 5.81 -7.73 -8.46
CA ALA A 250 5.53 -8.27 -9.78
C ALA A 250 4.19 -9.01 -9.85
N SER A 251 3.62 -9.09 -11.06
CA SER A 251 2.40 -9.87 -11.34
C SER A 251 2.56 -11.38 -11.09
N ALA A 252 3.75 -11.93 -11.35
CA ALA A 252 4.13 -13.31 -11.06
C ALA A 252 5.54 -13.37 -10.44
N PRO A 253 5.72 -12.89 -9.20
CA PRO A 253 7.03 -12.77 -8.60
C PRO A 253 7.52 -14.13 -8.11
N ALA A 254 8.83 -14.36 -8.23
CA ALA A 254 9.48 -15.33 -7.35
C ALA A 254 9.29 -14.85 -5.90
N LEU A 255 8.79 -15.71 -5.02
CA LEU A 255 8.51 -15.39 -3.61
C LEU A 255 9.80 -15.37 -2.78
N THR A 256 10.65 -14.40 -3.12
CA THR A 256 11.85 -14.04 -2.38
C THR A 256 11.47 -13.37 -1.06
N ALA A 257 12.40 -13.35 -0.10
CA ALA A 257 12.23 -12.62 1.15
C ALA A 257 11.91 -11.13 0.92
N ALA A 258 12.52 -10.50 -0.11
CA ALA A 258 12.26 -9.10 -0.47
C ALA A 258 10.82 -8.86 -0.96
N THR A 259 10.31 -9.73 -1.83
CA THR A 259 8.91 -9.66 -2.29
C THR A 259 7.93 -9.84 -1.14
N ILE A 260 8.22 -10.78 -0.23
CA ILE A 260 7.36 -11.06 0.92
C ILE A 260 7.38 -9.89 1.91
N ALA A 261 8.53 -9.28 2.16
CA ALA A 261 8.64 -8.06 2.94
C ALA A 261 7.83 -6.91 2.33
N ALA A 262 7.90 -6.70 1.01
CA ALA A 262 7.10 -5.68 0.32
C ALA A 262 5.58 -5.95 0.40
N VAL A 263 5.14 -7.21 0.34
CA VAL A 263 3.72 -7.60 0.52
C VAL A 263 3.28 -7.41 1.98
N CYS A 264 4.13 -7.73 2.95
CA CYS A 264 3.89 -7.46 4.37
C CYS A 264 3.72 -5.96 4.64
N GLU A 265 4.64 -5.14 4.13
CA GLU A 265 4.65 -3.68 4.25
C GLU A 265 3.38 -3.06 3.65
N ALA A 266 3.14 -3.29 2.36
CA ALA A 266 2.04 -2.66 1.60
C ALA A 266 0.64 -3.02 2.10
N LEU A 267 0.49 -4.09 2.88
CA LEU A 267 -0.79 -4.54 3.45
C LEU A 267 -0.84 -4.47 4.98
N ALA A 268 0.23 -4.00 5.64
CA ALA A 268 0.40 -4.02 7.10
C ALA A 268 0.04 -5.39 7.72
N LEU A 269 0.54 -6.48 7.11
CA LEU A 269 0.36 -7.83 7.62
C LEU A 269 1.32 -8.07 8.80
N ASP A 270 0.91 -8.86 9.79
CA ASP A 270 1.84 -9.51 10.73
C ASP A 270 2.23 -10.90 10.24
N VAL A 271 1.36 -11.57 9.46
CA VAL A 271 1.62 -12.92 8.93
C VAL A 271 1.14 -13.10 7.49
N LEU A 272 2.06 -13.53 6.62
CA LEU A 272 1.75 -14.07 5.30
C LEU A 272 1.86 -15.59 5.31
N LEU A 273 0.75 -16.30 5.17
CA LEU A 273 0.73 -17.75 5.00
C LEU A 273 0.94 -18.10 3.52
N LEU A 274 2.10 -18.67 3.20
CA LEU A 274 2.35 -19.29 1.91
C LEU A 274 1.70 -20.67 1.88
N ALA A 275 0.93 -20.93 0.83
CA ALA A 275 0.30 -22.20 0.56
C ALA A 275 0.59 -22.64 -0.87
N GLU A 276 0.84 -23.91 -1.10
CA GLU A 276 1.01 -24.48 -2.44
C GLU A 276 0.37 -25.88 -2.45
N ARG A 277 -0.19 -26.26 -3.60
CA ARG A 277 -0.71 -27.61 -3.84
C ARG A 277 0.17 -28.29 -4.87
N ARG A 278 0.59 -29.53 -4.60
CA ARG A 278 1.18 -30.44 -5.60
C ARG A 278 0.45 -31.78 -5.51
N ASP A 279 -0.21 -32.15 -6.59
CA ASP A 279 -1.02 -33.37 -6.70
C ASP A 279 -2.10 -33.48 -5.59
N HIS A 280 -1.88 -34.38 -4.63
CA HIS A 280 -2.73 -34.62 -3.45
C HIS A 280 -2.14 -34.07 -2.14
N GLN A 281 -1.00 -33.38 -2.21
CA GLN A 281 -0.34 -32.75 -1.07
C GLN A 281 -0.54 -31.23 -1.06
N ILE A 282 -0.58 -30.69 0.14
CA ILE A 282 -0.60 -29.26 0.43
C ILE A 282 0.63 -28.97 1.27
N GLY A 283 1.37 -27.94 0.90
CA GLY A 283 2.44 -27.35 1.71
C GLY A 283 1.98 -26.04 2.29
N LEU A 284 2.36 -25.79 3.54
CA LEU A 284 2.09 -24.56 4.27
C LEU A 284 3.37 -24.07 4.94
N GLN A 285 3.60 -22.76 4.91
CA GLN A 285 4.64 -22.11 5.70
C GLN A 285 4.21 -20.66 5.95
N ALA A 286 4.24 -20.21 7.21
CA ALA A 286 3.99 -18.81 7.51
C ALA A 286 5.28 -18.00 7.48
N HIS A 287 5.18 -16.73 7.08
CA HIS A 287 6.18 -15.71 7.30
C HIS A 287 5.61 -14.68 8.28
N GLN A 288 6.25 -14.52 9.44
CA GLN A 288 5.93 -13.43 10.37
C GLN A 288 6.70 -12.19 9.92
N CYS A 289 5.96 -11.16 9.54
CA CYS A 289 6.49 -9.95 8.93
C CYS A 289 7.44 -9.22 9.90
N GLY A 290 8.67 -8.96 9.45
CA GLY A 290 9.75 -8.38 10.27
C GLY A 290 10.46 -9.36 11.21
N VAL A 291 10.14 -10.68 11.17
CA VAL A 291 10.77 -11.72 12.00
C VAL A 291 11.33 -12.88 11.18
N GLY A 292 10.68 -13.25 10.06
CA GLY A 292 11.14 -14.33 9.18
C GLY A 292 10.14 -15.47 9.05
N PHE A 293 10.60 -16.64 8.63
CA PHE A 293 9.73 -17.78 8.34
C PHE A 293 9.60 -18.74 9.53
N GLY A 294 8.39 -19.26 9.69
CA GLY A 294 8.08 -20.39 10.57
C GLY A 294 8.41 -21.73 9.90
N PRO A 295 8.14 -22.85 10.58
CA PRO A 295 8.41 -24.16 10.05
C PRO A 295 7.49 -24.48 8.86
N ARG A 296 8.07 -25.20 7.90
CA ARG A 296 7.36 -25.78 6.77
C ARG A 296 6.57 -27.01 7.20
N TRP A 297 5.32 -27.10 6.77
CA TRP A 297 4.51 -28.32 6.82
C TRP A 297 4.17 -28.81 5.40
N THR A 298 4.06 -30.13 5.23
CA THR A 298 3.53 -30.76 4.01
C THR A 298 2.70 -31.98 4.39
N GLY A 299 1.48 -32.09 3.88
CA GLY A 299 0.59 -33.21 4.16
C GLY A 299 -0.61 -33.27 3.22
N ARG A 300 -1.56 -34.17 3.52
CA ARG A 300 -2.82 -34.28 2.76
C ARG A 300 -3.90 -33.35 3.33
N ARG A 301 -4.98 -33.13 2.55
CA ARG A 301 -6.10 -32.22 2.87
C ARG A 301 -6.80 -32.55 4.20
N GLU A 302 -6.80 -33.80 4.63
CA GLU A 302 -7.42 -34.24 5.89
C GLU A 302 -6.66 -33.71 7.11
N ALA A 303 -5.33 -33.58 7.02
CA ALA A 303 -4.45 -33.12 8.09
C ALA A 303 -4.21 -31.59 8.09
N LEU A 304 -5.03 -30.83 7.34
CA LEU A 304 -4.86 -29.38 7.14
C LEU A 304 -4.94 -28.57 8.44
N ALA A 305 -5.67 -29.04 9.45
CA ALA A 305 -5.72 -28.40 10.78
C ALA A 305 -4.35 -28.39 11.47
N ASP A 306 -3.67 -29.53 11.44
CA ASP A 306 -2.35 -29.73 12.04
C ASP A 306 -1.32 -28.89 11.28
N GLY A 307 -1.43 -28.84 9.94
CA GLY A 307 -0.55 -28.02 9.11
C GLY A 307 -0.65 -26.52 9.36
N ILE A 308 -1.85 -26.00 9.60
CA ILE A 308 -2.06 -24.59 9.95
C ILE A 308 -1.51 -24.29 11.35
N THR A 309 -1.74 -25.20 12.30
CA THR A 309 -1.15 -25.12 13.65
C THR A 309 0.38 -25.08 13.58
N VAL A 310 1.01 -26.01 12.85
CA VAL A 310 2.48 -26.05 12.68
C VAL A 310 2.99 -24.77 12.03
N ALA A 311 2.37 -24.32 10.94
CA ALA A 311 2.83 -23.14 10.20
C ALA A 311 2.73 -21.84 11.03
N LEU A 312 1.67 -21.66 11.82
CA LEU A 312 1.42 -20.41 12.58
C LEU A 312 2.03 -20.40 13.99
N ASP A 313 2.13 -21.54 14.66
CA ASP A 313 2.56 -21.63 16.07
C ASP A 313 4.02 -22.07 16.25
N GLY A 314 4.69 -22.42 15.15
CA GLY A 314 6.09 -22.80 15.17
C GLY A 314 7.06 -21.63 15.39
N PRO A 315 8.33 -21.91 15.70
CA PRO A 315 9.33 -20.86 15.87
C PRO A 315 9.64 -20.16 14.54
N PHE A 316 9.49 -18.84 14.51
CA PHE A 316 9.89 -17.99 13.38
C PHE A 316 11.36 -17.60 13.51
N VAL A 317 12.15 -17.84 12.46
CA VAL A 317 13.60 -17.53 12.43
C VAL A 317 14.10 -17.11 11.05
N GLU A 318 15.02 -16.13 11.04
CA GLU A 318 15.89 -15.86 9.90
C GLU A 318 17.12 -16.80 9.91
N PRO A 319 17.68 -17.21 8.75
CA PRO A 319 17.13 -17.14 7.40
C PRO A 319 16.66 -18.53 6.95
N THR A 320 15.41 -18.89 7.23
CA THR A 320 14.84 -20.15 6.68
C THR A 320 14.44 -19.94 5.21
N PRO A 321 14.80 -20.85 4.29
CA PRO A 321 14.35 -20.80 2.89
C PRO A 321 12.83 -20.86 2.77
N SER A 322 12.29 -20.25 1.71
CA SER A 322 10.84 -20.16 1.52
C SER A 322 10.25 -21.44 0.94
N LEU A 323 8.93 -21.61 1.09
CA LEU A 323 8.16 -22.77 0.60
C LEU A 323 8.42 -23.07 -0.89
N ALA A 324 8.67 -22.01 -1.68
CA ALA A 324 8.92 -22.04 -3.12
C ALA A 324 10.27 -22.67 -3.49
N GLU A 325 11.29 -22.54 -2.63
CA GLU A 325 12.66 -22.95 -2.93
C GLU A 325 12.90 -24.46 -2.73
N LEU A 326 12.21 -25.07 -1.75
CA LEU A 326 12.55 -26.40 -1.24
C LEU A 326 11.34 -27.31 -1.02
N TRP A 327 10.53 -27.54 -2.06
CA TRP A 327 9.64 -28.70 -2.02
C TRP A 327 10.49 -29.98 -1.97
N PRO A 328 10.12 -30.99 -1.15
CA PRO A 328 10.72 -32.30 -1.31
C PRO A 328 10.43 -32.76 -2.75
N SER A 329 11.48 -32.87 -3.58
CA SER A 329 11.35 -33.50 -4.89
C SER A 329 10.69 -34.87 -4.68
N PRO A 330 9.73 -35.27 -5.52
CA PRO A 330 9.23 -36.63 -5.45
C PRO A 330 10.43 -37.54 -5.58
N LEU A 331 10.68 -38.37 -4.54
CA LEU A 331 11.69 -39.41 -4.61
C LEU A 331 11.33 -40.23 -5.84
N VAL A 332 12.22 -40.21 -6.84
CA VAL A 332 12.08 -41.02 -8.04
C VAL A 332 11.74 -42.43 -7.56
N GLU A 333 10.58 -42.96 -7.97
CA GLU A 333 10.21 -44.33 -7.64
C GLU A 333 11.35 -45.22 -8.12
N VAL A 334 12.12 -45.77 -7.17
CA VAL A 334 13.18 -46.72 -7.47
C VAL A 334 12.46 -47.91 -8.08
N ALA A 335 12.64 -48.09 -9.39
CA ALA A 335 11.83 -48.98 -10.19
C ALA A 335 11.72 -50.35 -9.53
N ALA A 336 10.49 -50.81 -9.33
CA ALA A 336 10.23 -52.11 -8.73
C ALA A 336 10.68 -53.22 -9.70
N GLY A 337 11.67 -54.01 -9.28
CA GLY A 337 12.02 -55.29 -9.89
C GLY A 337 13.44 -55.35 -10.50
N PRO A 338 13.97 -56.57 -10.69
CA PRO A 338 13.20 -57.82 -10.75
C PRO A 338 13.34 -58.75 -9.53
N GLU A 339 12.23 -59.39 -9.15
CA GLU A 339 12.21 -60.77 -8.63
C GLU A 339 12.84 -61.70 -9.68
N LEU A 340 13.47 -62.85 -9.40
CA LEU A 340 13.60 -63.71 -8.22
C LEU A 340 14.77 -64.68 -8.52
N ASP A 341 15.38 -65.29 -7.51
CA ASP A 341 15.67 -66.74 -7.54
C ASP A 341 16.00 -67.25 -6.11
N PRO A 342 15.51 -68.44 -5.69
CA PRO A 342 15.77 -69.00 -4.36
C PRO A 342 17.04 -69.87 -4.30
N ASP A 343 17.60 -70.00 -3.08
CA ASP A 343 18.84 -70.73 -2.77
C ASP A 343 18.90 -72.20 -3.24
N PRO A 344 20.11 -72.80 -3.29
CA PRO A 344 20.42 -73.71 -2.19
C PRO A 344 21.89 -73.76 -1.68
N VAL A 345 22.01 -73.74 -0.34
CA VAL A 345 22.95 -74.52 0.50
C VAL A 345 24.48 -74.25 0.39
N GLY A 346 25.08 -73.77 1.48
CA GLY A 346 26.55 -73.67 1.62
C GLY A 346 27.05 -73.34 3.03
N SER A 347 27.24 -74.37 3.86
CA SER A 347 27.73 -74.35 5.25
C SER A 347 28.90 -73.42 5.60
N GLY A 348 28.82 -72.78 6.79
CA GLY A 348 29.95 -72.82 7.75
C GLY A 348 30.50 -71.50 8.33
N GLY A 349 30.38 -71.38 9.67
CA GLY A 349 31.51 -70.92 10.49
C GLY A 349 31.46 -69.54 11.15
N ALA A 350 31.83 -69.54 12.44
CA ALA A 350 32.38 -68.43 13.24
C ALA A 350 31.47 -67.23 13.63
N GLU A 351 31.07 -67.22 14.90
CA GLU A 351 30.98 -65.96 15.68
C GLU A 351 32.38 -65.29 15.75
N PRO A 352 32.46 -63.98 16.08
CA PRO A 352 32.69 -63.67 17.49
C PRO A 352 32.05 -62.38 18.05
N ALA A 353 31.71 -62.44 19.34
CA ALA A 353 31.90 -61.41 20.38
C ALA A 353 31.27 -60.00 20.26
N ARG A 354 30.32 -59.73 21.17
CA ARG A 354 30.15 -58.44 21.89
C ARG A 354 31.27 -58.31 22.96
N PRO A 355 31.71 -57.13 23.44
CA PRO A 355 30.92 -56.13 24.20
C PRO A 355 31.26 -54.66 23.75
N TRP A 356 31.08 -53.53 24.46
CA TRP A 356 30.83 -53.20 25.88
C TRP A 356 30.10 -51.85 26.10
N TYR A 357 29.83 -51.50 27.37
CA TYR A 357 29.07 -50.34 27.89
C TYR A 357 29.86 -49.02 28.00
N ARG A 358 29.18 -47.86 27.97
CA ARG A 358 29.17 -46.94 29.14
C ARG A 358 28.02 -45.91 29.15
N ARG A 359 27.49 -45.66 30.35
CA ARG A 359 26.50 -44.63 30.70
C ARG A 359 27.18 -43.32 31.08
N GLY A 360 26.45 -42.21 30.97
CA GLY A 360 26.76 -40.94 31.63
C GLY A 360 25.53 -40.04 31.77
N TRP A 361 24.80 -40.15 32.88
CA TRP A 361 23.88 -39.11 33.37
C TRP A 361 24.59 -38.33 34.47
N ILE A 362 24.28 -37.04 34.64
CA ILE A 362 24.15 -36.38 35.96
C ILE A 362 23.39 -35.05 35.81
N TRP A 363 22.74 -34.66 36.91
CA TRP A 363 21.80 -33.56 37.05
C TRP A 363 22.47 -32.20 37.32
N GLY A 364 21.72 -31.11 37.17
CA GLY A 364 22.16 -29.74 37.51
C GLY A 364 21.01 -28.73 37.70
N THR A 365 20.13 -28.97 38.67
CA THR A 365 19.14 -27.97 39.11
C THR A 365 19.71 -27.10 40.23
N SER A 366 19.59 -25.76 40.15
CA SER A 366 18.82 -24.93 41.13
C SER A 366 19.09 -23.41 41.08
N THR A 367 17.99 -22.64 41.06
CA THR A 367 17.73 -21.36 41.76
C THR A 367 18.72 -20.16 41.71
N GLY A 368 18.17 -18.99 41.33
CA GLY A 368 18.74 -17.67 41.63
C GLY A 368 17.78 -16.53 41.29
N VAL A 369 16.89 -16.15 42.22
CA VAL A 369 15.95 -15.01 42.06
C VAL A 369 16.59 -13.72 42.58
N ALA A 370 16.50 -12.64 41.81
CA ALA A 370 16.59 -11.27 42.33
C ALA A 370 15.74 -10.32 41.46
N ALA A 371 14.89 -9.52 42.09
CA ALA A 371 14.06 -8.52 41.43
C ALA A 371 14.70 -7.13 41.51
N ALA A 372 14.40 -6.27 40.54
CA ALA A 372 14.60 -4.83 40.64
C ALA A 372 13.44 -4.09 39.96
N ILE A 373 12.57 -3.48 40.77
CA ILE A 373 11.52 -2.55 40.31
C ILE A 373 11.94 -1.14 40.74
N ALA A 374 12.21 -0.29 39.77
CA ALA A 374 12.23 1.16 39.86
C ALA A 374 12.05 1.70 38.43
N GLY A 375 11.24 2.73 38.15
CA GLY A 375 10.45 3.56 39.04
C GLY A 375 10.53 5.02 38.62
N GLY A 376 9.51 5.53 37.94
CA GLY A 376 9.34 6.97 37.69
C GLY A 376 8.84 7.36 36.31
N VAL A 377 7.62 7.91 36.25
CA VAL A 377 7.30 9.10 35.43
C VAL A 377 6.46 10.03 36.30
N VAL A 378 6.67 11.33 36.13
CA VAL A 378 6.17 12.43 36.96
C VAL A 378 4.70 12.76 36.68
N ALA A 379 3.94 13.09 37.74
CA ALA A 379 2.62 13.69 37.61
C ALA A 379 2.73 15.19 37.28
N GLY A 380 2.20 15.60 36.13
CA GLY A 380 2.23 16.97 35.62
C GLY A 380 0.83 17.58 35.46
N VAL A 381 0.40 18.32 36.49
CA VAL A 381 -0.61 19.40 36.54
C VAL A 381 -1.59 19.55 35.36
N LEU A 382 -2.88 19.32 35.65
CA LEU A 382 -4.01 19.86 34.88
C LEU A 382 -4.13 21.38 35.10
N LEU A 383 -4.13 22.16 34.02
CA LEU A 383 -4.71 23.51 34.01
C LEU A 383 -5.65 23.66 32.80
N ASN A 384 -6.87 24.09 33.08
CA ASN A 384 -7.91 24.32 32.07
C ASN A 384 -7.55 25.49 31.15
N GLY A 385 -7.25 25.20 29.88
CA GLY A 385 -7.28 26.17 28.78
C GLY A 385 -8.38 25.78 27.80
N ARG A 386 -9.46 26.58 27.75
CA ARG A 386 -10.65 26.30 26.92
C ARG A 386 -10.67 27.29 25.77
N GLU A 387 -10.26 26.88 24.58
CA GLU A 387 -10.34 27.68 23.35
C GLU A 387 -10.92 26.87 22.16
N PRO A 388 -11.40 27.54 21.10
CA PRO A 388 -12.54 27.05 20.33
C PRO A 388 -12.18 26.06 19.22
N ARG A 389 -13.19 25.26 18.82
CA ARG A 389 -13.14 24.44 17.60
C ARG A 389 -13.17 25.35 16.37
N PRO A 390 -12.20 25.28 15.44
CA PRO A 390 -12.47 25.59 14.04
C PRO A 390 -13.34 24.46 13.46
N SER A 391 -14.35 24.82 12.68
CA SER A 391 -15.14 23.86 11.90
C SER A 391 -14.34 23.40 10.68
N SER A 392 -13.48 22.40 10.85
CA SER A 392 -12.93 21.66 9.71
C SER A 392 -14.06 20.94 8.99
N LEU A 393 -14.15 21.14 7.67
CA LEU A 393 -14.86 20.21 6.80
C LEU A 393 -14.20 18.83 6.95
N GLU A 394 -14.91 17.89 7.57
CA GLU A 394 -14.59 16.47 7.44
C GLU A 394 -14.86 16.07 5.99
N ILE A 395 -13.80 16.01 5.18
CA ILE A 395 -13.82 15.23 3.95
C ILE A 395 -13.79 13.77 4.42
N ASP A 396 -14.94 13.11 4.36
CA ASP A 396 -15.07 11.72 4.78
C ASP A 396 -14.31 10.82 3.79
N ALA A 397 -13.22 10.22 4.26
CA ALA A 397 -12.41 9.30 3.48
C ALA A 397 -13.18 8.04 3.04
N ASN A 398 -14.38 7.78 3.57
CA ASN A 398 -15.24 6.68 3.16
C ASN A 398 -16.07 6.96 1.90
N GLU A 399 -16.15 8.20 1.39
CA GLU A 399 -16.90 8.50 0.16
C GLU A 399 -16.23 7.94 -1.12
N PHE A 400 -14.96 7.51 -1.03
CA PHE A 400 -14.21 6.91 -2.15
C PHE A 400 -14.53 5.43 -2.45
N ILE A 401 -15.50 4.81 -1.77
CA ILE A 401 -15.94 3.42 -2.03
C ILE A 401 -17.47 3.35 -2.24
N GLY A 402 -17.96 4.11 -3.23
CA GLY A 402 -19.15 3.72 -4.00
C GLY A 402 -18.74 2.74 -5.11
N GLY A 403 -19.48 1.69 -5.44
CA GLY A 403 -20.93 1.53 -5.30
C GLY A 403 -21.55 1.44 -6.69
N GLY A 404 -21.24 0.36 -7.42
CA GLY A 404 -21.69 0.06 -8.78
C GLY A 404 -21.45 -1.41 -9.12
#